data_AF-A0A353N9J7-F1
#
_entry.id   AF-A0A353N9J7-F1
#
_cell.length_a   1.000
_cell.length_b   1.000
_cell.length_c   1.000
_cell.angle_alpha   90.00
_cell.angle_beta   90.00
_cell.angle_gamma   90.00
#
_symmetry.space_group_name_H-M   'P 1'
#
loop_
_entity.id
_entity.type
_entity.pdbx_description
1 polymer ?
#
loop_
_entity_poly.entity_id
_entity_poly.type
_entity_poly.pdbx_seq_one_letter_code
_entity_poly.pdbx_strand_id
1 'polypeptide(L)'
;MFTSTAGRKWIGLIMGACSLLIFSPFGGSNFGGGVSAGFASFLVCRKLKDKKEAKYSLFLFFLLLCSGLLIILLKPGFKGKTHIDDAVQLLTAGRWGLLLEIAIRKLQMNLMLINYNLWVKILLLVFILLYIFMKLAGKSQLFTKIKDEWYWPGIAITVDSGLVALLINDSGIIVVGTLLLYPLILLLYILGTQEMKNLFSDLRNCHN
;
A
#
# COMPACT_ATOMS: atom_id res chain seq x y z
N MET A 1 6.48 12.73 11.06
CA MET A 1 7.18 12.65 12.35
C MET A 1 6.37 11.68 13.20
N PHE A 2 6.72 10.39 13.16
CA PHE A 2 6.11 9.37 14.02
C PHE A 2 7.23 8.46 14.52
N THR A 3 7.18 8.14 15.80
CA THR A 3 8.14 7.39 16.64
C THR A 3 9.32 8.19 17.21
N SER A 4 9.54 7.98 18.51
CA SER A 4 10.75 8.38 19.22
C SER A 4 11.98 7.82 18.47
N THR A 5 13.15 8.43 18.66
CA THR A 5 14.42 8.04 18.01
C THR A 5 14.74 6.54 18.11
N ALA A 6 14.20 5.83 19.10
CA ALA A 6 14.34 4.38 19.24
C ALA A 6 13.43 3.57 18.28
N GLY A 7 12.19 4.01 18.04
CA GLY A 7 11.22 3.28 17.22
C GLY A 7 11.56 3.25 15.73
N ARG A 8 12.26 4.29 15.23
CA ARG A 8 12.63 4.41 13.80
C ARG A 8 13.55 3.31 13.32
N LYS A 9 14.42 2.80 14.20
CA LYS A 9 15.37 1.72 13.87
C LYS A 9 14.68 0.39 13.64
N TRP A 10 13.52 0.17 14.26
CA TRP A 10 12.77 -1.08 14.18
C TRP A 10 11.66 -1.07 13.13
N ILE A 11 11.38 0.07 12.49
CA ILE A 11 10.34 0.20 11.47
C ILE A 11 10.53 -0.84 10.35
N GLY A 12 11.75 -1.03 9.87
CA GLY A 12 12.03 -2.01 8.81
C GLY A 12 11.68 -3.44 9.19
N LEU A 13 11.92 -3.80 10.45
CA LEU A 13 11.61 -5.14 10.97
C LEU A 13 10.09 -5.32 11.10
N ILE A 14 9.39 -4.34 11.66
CA ILE A 14 7.91 -4.38 11.78
C ILE A 14 7.27 -4.47 10.40
N MET A 15 7.70 -3.63 9.45
CA MET A 15 7.19 -3.61 8.09
C MET A 15 7.47 -4.93 7.34
N GLY A 16 8.65 -5.51 7.55
CA GLY A 16 9.01 -6.81 6.99
C GLY A 16 8.15 -7.94 7.57
N ALA A 17 7.90 -7.92 8.89
CA ALA A 17 7.06 -8.90 9.56
C ALA A 17 5.61 -8.81 9.07
N CYS A 18 5.04 -7.61 8.99
CA CYS A 18 3.71 -7.40 8.43
C CYS A 18 3.61 -7.90 6.98
N SER A 19 4.61 -7.61 6.15
CA SER A 19 4.64 -8.09 4.76
C SER A 19 4.70 -9.63 4.70
N LEU A 20 5.54 -10.26 5.51
CA LEU A 20 5.65 -11.72 5.60
C LEU A 20 4.38 -12.38 6.12
N LEU A 21 3.67 -11.76 7.06
CA LEU A 21 2.38 -12.26 7.54
C LEU A 21 1.35 -12.29 6.41
N ILE A 22 1.35 -11.29 5.52
CA ILE A 22 0.45 -11.25 4.35
C ILE A 22 0.88 -12.28 3.28
N PHE A 23 2.19 -12.52 3.12
CA PHE A 23 2.70 -13.61 2.29
C PHE A 23 2.46 -15.00 2.91
N SER A 24 2.22 -15.08 4.21
CA SER A 24 2.15 -16.35 4.93
C SER A 24 0.96 -17.20 4.45
N PRO A 25 1.18 -18.48 4.11
CA PRO A 25 0.11 -19.36 3.63
C PRO A 25 -0.99 -19.65 4.67
N PHE A 26 -0.71 -19.47 5.97
CA PHE A 26 -1.66 -19.77 7.05
C PHE A 26 -2.86 -18.80 7.11
N GLY A 27 -2.74 -17.60 6.52
CA GLY A 27 -3.80 -16.58 6.49
C GLY A 27 -4.57 -16.49 5.17
N GLY A 28 -4.34 -17.42 4.24
CA GLY A 28 -4.78 -17.31 2.84
C GLY A 28 -3.80 -16.46 2.05
N SER A 29 -2.86 -17.11 1.34
CA SER A 29 -1.78 -16.45 0.59
C SER A 29 -2.35 -15.46 -0.44
N ASN A 30 -2.34 -14.17 -0.13
CA ASN A 30 -2.64 -13.12 -1.10
C ASN A 30 -1.32 -12.55 -1.63
N PHE A 31 -0.81 -13.17 -2.70
CA PHE A 31 0.42 -12.75 -3.36
C PHE A 31 0.40 -11.25 -3.71
N GLY A 32 -0.72 -10.76 -4.27
CA GLY A 32 -0.86 -9.34 -4.61
C GLY A 32 -0.91 -8.41 -3.41
N GLY A 33 -1.51 -8.87 -2.30
CA GLY A 33 -1.50 -8.17 -1.02
C GLY A 33 -0.09 -8.06 -0.45
N GLY A 34 0.67 -9.16 -0.48
CA GLY A 34 2.06 -9.21 0.00
C GLY A 34 2.97 -8.29 -0.81
N VAL A 35 2.85 -8.29 -2.15
CA VAL A 35 3.63 -7.39 -3.02
C VAL A 35 3.29 -5.92 -2.74
N SER A 36 2.00 -5.61 -2.58
CA SER A 36 1.56 -4.24 -2.31
C SER A 36 2.01 -3.74 -0.94
N ALA A 37 1.93 -4.59 0.09
CA ALA A 37 2.43 -4.30 1.43
C ALA A 37 3.95 -4.16 1.46
N GLY A 38 4.67 -5.00 0.72
CA GLY A 38 6.12 -4.90 0.54
C GLY A 38 6.52 -3.59 -0.15
N PHE A 39 5.79 -3.18 -1.17
CA PHE A 39 6.00 -1.90 -1.84
C PHE A 39 5.73 -0.71 -0.92
N ALA A 40 4.63 -0.74 -0.16
CA ALA A 40 4.34 0.26 0.86
C ALA A 40 5.46 0.36 1.90
N SER A 41 5.90 -0.79 2.42
CA SER A 41 7.00 -0.93 3.39
C SER A 41 8.31 -0.35 2.88
N PHE A 42 8.64 -0.62 1.62
CA PHE A 42 9.80 -0.05 0.95
C PHE A 42 9.72 1.49 0.87
N LEU A 43 8.57 2.04 0.46
CA LEU A 43 8.37 3.49 0.37
C LEU A 43 8.43 4.16 1.74
N VAL A 44 7.85 3.54 2.79
CA VAL A 44 7.94 4.02 4.18
C VAL A 44 9.39 4.11 4.63
N CYS A 45 10.18 3.05 4.42
CA CYS A 45 11.59 3.04 4.81
C CYS A 45 12.40 4.11 4.04
N ARG A 46 12.12 4.31 2.75
CA ARG A 46 12.83 5.30 1.92
C ARG A 46 12.49 6.75 2.29
N LYS A 47 11.29 7.03 2.79
CA LYS A 47 10.84 8.39 3.17
C LYS A 47 11.25 8.80 4.61
N LEU A 48 12.05 8.00 5.31
CA LEU A 48 12.64 8.39 6.59
C LEU A 48 13.53 9.64 6.42
N LYS A 49 13.43 10.61 7.35
CA LYS A 49 14.17 11.88 7.28
C LYS A 49 15.68 11.69 7.34
N ASP A 50 16.16 10.75 8.17
CA ASP A 50 17.59 10.44 8.28
C ASP A 50 17.98 9.35 7.27
N LYS A 51 18.96 9.67 6.42
CA LYS A 51 19.48 8.74 5.39
C LYS A 51 20.14 7.50 5.98
N LYS A 52 20.77 7.59 7.15
CA LYS A 52 21.41 6.44 7.82
C LYS A 52 20.34 5.50 8.37
N GLU A 53 19.33 6.05 9.03
CA GLU A 53 18.17 5.28 9.53
C GLU A 53 17.39 4.64 8.38
N ALA A 54 17.19 5.37 7.27
CA ALA A 54 16.54 4.85 6.07
C ALA A 54 17.25 3.61 5.51
N LYS A 55 18.58 3.68 5.36
CA LYS A 55 19.40 2.55 4.86
C LYS A 55 19.34 1.36 5.81
N TYR A 56 19.46 1.60 7.12
CA TYR A 56 19.39 0.54 8.13
C TYR A 56 18.03 -0.14 8.16
N SER A 57 16.95 0.65 8.16
CA SER A 57 15.57 0.17 8.11
C SER A 57 15.30 -0.65 6.84
N LEU A 58 15.81 -0.19 5.69
CA LEU A 58 15.69 -0.91 4.43
C LEU A 58 16.46 -2.24 4.45
N PHE A 59 17.67 -2.24 5.03
CA PHE A 59 18.46 -3.45 5.18
C PHE A 59 17.72 -4.48 6.06
N LEU A 60 17.19 -4.07 7.21
CA LEU A 60 16.41 -4.95 8.08
C LEU A 60 15.14 -5.48 7.40
N PHE A 61 14.44 -4.62 6.64
CA PHE A 61 13.27 -5.02 5.87
C PHE A 61 13.61 -6.12 4.86
N PHE A 62 14.64 -5.93 4.03
CA PHE A 62 15.06 -6.92 3.05
C PHE A 62 15.61 -8.19 3.71
N LEU A 63 16.41 -8.06 4.77
CA LEU A 63 16.95 -9.20 5.51
C LEU A 63 15.82 -10.09 6.04
N LEU A 64 14.82 -9.48 6.68
CA LEU A 64 13.69 -10.21 7.22
C LEU A 64 12.84 -10.81 6.09
N LEU A 65 12.52 -10.04 5.05
CA LEU A 65 11.72 -10.51 3.92
C LEU A 65 12.39 -11.69 3.18
N CYS A 66 13.68 -11.58 2.88
CA CYS A 66 14.45 -12.65 2.23
C CYS A 66 14.57 -13.90 3.12
N SER A 67 14.89 -13.74 4.41
CA SER A 67 14.98 -14.88 5.32
C SER A 67 13.63 -15.56 5.54
N GLY A 68 12.55 -14.80 5.70
CA GLY A 68 11.19 -15.34 5.85
C GLY A 68 10.73 -16.09 4.61
N LEU A 69 10.94 -15.53 3.41
CA LEU A 69 10.62 -16.21 2.15
C LEU A 69 11.47 -17.47 1.93
N LEU A 70 12.76 -17.43 2.30
CA LEU A 70 13.65 -18.58 2.21
C LEU A 70 13.18 -19.72 3.14
N ILE A 71 12.78 -19.40 4.38
CA ILE A 71 12.24 -20.39 5.32
C ILE A 71 10.93 -21.00 4.78
N ILE A 72 10.05 -20.19 4.20
CA ILE A 72 8.80 -20.67 3.57
C ILE A 72 9.14 -21.63 2.41
N LEU A 73 10.12 -21.28 1.58
CA LEU A 73 10.51 -22.07 0.41
C LEU A 73 11.22 -23.38 0.78
N LEU A 74 12.04 -23.38 1.84
CA LEU A 74 12.83 -24.53 2.26
C LEU A 74 12.07 -25.54 3.13
N LYS A 75 10.87 -25.21 3.62
CA LYS A 75 10.12 -26.06 4.56
C LYS A 75 9.57 -27.31 3.86
N PRO A 76 10.14 -28.51 4.09
CA PRO A 76 9.71 -29.73 3.42
C PRO A 76 8.39 -30.19 4.05
N GLY A 77 7.34 -30.35 3.24
CA GLY A 77 6.00 -30.71 3.72
C GLY A 77 4.89 -29.75 3.27
N PHE A 78 5.25 -28.63 2.64
CA PHE A 78 4.31 -27.76 1.91
C PHE A 78 3.93 -28.32 0.51
N LYS A 79 4.11 -29.62 0.28
CA LYS A 79 3.66 -30.35 -0.93
C LYS A 79 2.15 -30.67 -0.89
N GLY A 80 1.35 -29.78 -0.33
CA GLY A 80 -0.10 -29.81 -0.47
C GLY A 80 -0.45 -28.93 -1.65
N LYS A 81 -1.13 -29.49 -2.66
CA LYS A 81 -1.65 -28.84 -3.88
C LYS A 81 -2.02 -27.37 -3.67
N THR A 82 -1.04 -26.49 -3.72
CA THR A 82 -1.22 -25.05 -3.58
C THR A 82 -0.96 -24.52 -4.97
N HIS A 83 -1.85 -23.67 -5.48
CA HIS A 83 -1.74 -23.07 -6.81
C HIS A 83 -0.38 -22.41 -7.11
N ILE A 84 0.42 -22.16 -6.07
CA ILE A 84 1.78 -21.64 -6.14
C ILE A 84 2.79 -22.71 -6.57
N ASP A 85 2.66 -23.97 -6.13
CA ASP A 85 3.55 -25.07 -6.54
C ASP A 85 3.37 -25.41 -8.03
N ASP A 86 2.14 -25.39 -8.53
CA ASP A 86 1.86 -25.59 -9.96
C ASP A 86 2.37 -24.40 -10.80
N ALA A 87 2.22 -23.16 -10.32
CA ALA A 87 2.73 -21.97 -10.98
C ALA A 87 4.26 -21.93 -11.01
N VAL A 88 4.92 -22.37 -9.93
CA VAL A 88 6.38 -22.48 -9.82
C VAL A 88 6.92 -23.59 -10.72
N GLN A 89 6.26 -24.75 -10.77
CA GLN A 89 6.61 -25.81 -11.73
C GLN A 89 6.48 -25.34 -13.19
N LEU A 90 5.42 -24.60 -13.51
CA LEU A 90 5.21 -23.99 -14.83
C LEU A 90 6.25 -22.92 -15.17
N LEU A 91 6.71 -22.15 -14.17
CA LEU A 91 7.80 -21.17 -14.30
C LEU A 91 9.15 -21.85 -14.58
N THR A 92 9.48 -22.91 -13.83
CA THR A 92 10.71 -23.70 -14.05
C THR A 92 10.70 -24.46 -15.37
N ALA A 93 9.52 -24.76 -15.91
CA ALA A 93 9.33 -25.40 -17.21
C ALA A 93 9.36 -24.40 -18.40
N GLY A 94 9.60 -23.10 -18.16
CA GLY A 94 9.71 -22.08 -19.21
C GLY A 94 8.40 -21.74 -19.92
N ARG A 95 7.24 -22.13 -19.37
CA ARG A 95 5.91 -21.94 -20.00
C ARG A 95 5.30 -20.58 -19.67
N TRP A 96 6.01 -19.50 -20.02
CA TRP A 96 5.58 -18.11 -19.83
C TRP A 96 4.19 -17.81 -20.42
N GLY A 97 3.81 -18.49 -21.50
CA GLY A 97 2.48 -18.34 -22.11
C GLY A 97 1.31 -18.78 -21.22
N LEU A 98 1.47 -19.82 -20.40
CA LEU A 98 0.42 -20.27 -19.49
C LEU A 98 0.23 -19.31 -18.30
N LEU A 99 1.32 -18.72 -17.82
CA LEU A 99 1.27 -17.71 -16.76
C LEU A 99 0.53 -16.46 -17.24
N LEU A 100 0.78 -16.04 -18.49
CA LEU A 100 0.05 -14.94 -19.11
C LEU A 100 -1.44 -15.26 -19.27
N GLU A 101 -1.81 -16.47 -19.71
CA GLU A 101 -3.23 -16.86 -19.79
C GLU A 101 -3.94 -16.85 -18.44
N ILE A 102 -3.30 -17.36 -17.38
CA ILE A 102 -3.87 -17.35 -16.03
C ILE A 102 -4.05 -15.90 -15.54
N ALA A 103 -3.07 -15.04 -15.78
CA ALA A 103 -3.16 -13.62 -15.46
C ALA A 103 -4.29 -12.92 -16.23
N ILE A 104 -4.45 -13.21 -17.53
CA ILE A 104 -5.51 -12.64 -18.37
C ILE A 104 -6.89 -13.09 -17.87
N ARG A 105 -7.09 -14.37 -17.56
CA ARG A 105 -8.37 -14.86 -17.03
C ARG A 105 -8.72 -14.25 -15.67
N LYS A 106 -7.73 -14.06 -14.80
CA LYS A 106 -7.88 -13.35 -13.52
C LYS A 106 -8.24 -11.88 -13.71
N LEU A 107 -7.60 -11.19 -14.65
CA LEU A 107 -7.92 -9.81 -14.99
C LEU A 107 -9.33 -9.67 -15.59
N GLN A 108 -9.75 -10.59 -16.46
CA GLN A 108 -11.10 -10.60 -17.03
C GLN A 108 -12.18 -10.73 -15.94
N MET A 109 -11.97 -11.59 -14.94
CA MET A 109 -12.86 -11.68 -13.78
C MET A 109 -12.95 -10.37 -12.99
N ASN A 110 -11.81 -9.70 -12.76
CA ASN A 110 -11.81 -8.39 -12.09
C ASN A 110 -12.56 -7.32 -12.88
N LEU A 111 -12.38 -7.28 -14.21
CA LEU A 111 -13.09 -6.36 -15.09
C LEU A 111 -14.60 -6.62 -15.09
N MET A 112 -15.04 -7.88 -15.01
CA MET A 112 -16.46 -8.22 -14.86
C MET A 112 -17.04 -7.69 -13.54
N LEU A 113 -16.33 -7.85 -12.41
CA LEU A 113 -16.74 -7.31 -11.11
C LEU A 113 -16.88 -5.79 -11.14
N ILE A 114 -15.93 -5.09 -11.78
CA ILE A 114 -15.99 -3.64 -11.98
C ILE A 114 -17.20 -3.24 -12.82
N ASN A 115 -17.51 -4.01 -13.87
CA ASN A 115 -18.64 -3.71 -14.74
C ASN A 115 -20.01 -3.92 -14.09
N TYR A 116 -20.13 -4.90 -13.19
CA TYR A 116 -21.42 -5.29 -12.61
C TYR A 116 -21.82 -4.43 -11.39
N ASN A 117 -20.86 -3.95 -10.60
CA ASN A 117 -21.16 -3.23 -9.36
C ASN A 117 -20.92 -1.71 -9.48
N LEU A 118 -22.00 -0.93 -9.39
CA LEU A 118 -21.94 0.54 -9.45
C LEU A 118 -21.04 1.13 -8.35
N TRP A 119 -21.09 0.58 -7.14
CA TRP A 119 -20.26 1.04 -6.01
C TRP A 119 -18.77 0.88 -6.29
N VAL A 120 -18.42 -0.22 -6.97
CA VAL A 120 -17.04 -0.48 -7.39
C VAL A 120 -16.57 0.56 -8.43
N LYS A 121 -17.43 0.97 -9.36
CA LYS A 121 -17.11 2.03 -10.34
C LYS A 121 -16.89 3.38 -9.65
N ILE A 122 -17.76 3.74 -8.71
CA ILE A 122 -17.63 4.97 -7.93
C ILE A 122 -16.32 4.96 -7.13
N LEU A 123 -16.01 3.85 -6.47
CA LEU A 123 -14.77 3.67 -5.71
C LEU A 123 -13.53 3.82 -6.60
N LEU A 124 -13.53 3.20 -7.78
CA LEU A 124 -12.45 3.31 -8.76
C LEU A 124 -12.29 4.76 -9.23
N LEU A 125 -13.40 5.45 -9.51
CA LEU A 125 -13.38 6.86 -9.91
C LEU A 125 -12.77 7.74 -8.80
N VAL A 126 -13.21 7.57 -7.56
CA VAL A 126 -12.65 8.29 -6.39
C VAL A 126 -11.15 8.04 -6.26
N PHE A 127 -10.71 6.79 -6.42
CA PHE A 127 -9.29 6.45 -6.39
C PHE A 127 -8.50 7.16 -7.50
N ILE A 128 -8.98 7.10 -8.74
CA ILE A 128 -8.32 7.73 -9.90
C ILE A 128 -8.22 9.26 -9.71
N LEU A 129 -9.31 9.90 -9.27
CA LEU A 129 -9.33 11.34 -9.00
C LEU A 129 -8.33 11.70 -7.90
N LEU A 130 -8.31 10.95 -6.80
CA LEU A 130 -7.35 11.16 -5.72
C LEU A 130 -5.90 10.95 -6.21
N TYR A 131 -5.66 9.92 -7.01
CA TYR A 131 -4.34 9.64 -7.58
C TYR A 131 -3.85 10.79 -8.47
N ILE A 132 -4.68 11.25 -9.41
CA ILE A 132 -4.36 12.36 -10.30
C ILE A 132 -4.11 13.63 -9.49
N PHE A 133 -4.99 13.94 -8.53
CA PHE A 133 -4.84 15.08 -7.64
C PHE A 133 -3.49 15.05 -6.92
N MET A 134 -3.14 13.91 -6.30
CA MET A 134 -1.87 13.76 -5.57
C MET A 134 -0.65 13.92 -6.48
N LYS A 135 -0.69 13.41 -7.72
CA LYS A 135 0.41 13.58 -8.68
C LYS A 135 0.54 15.03 -9.16
N LEU A 136 -0.58 15.71 -9.40
CA LEU A 136 -0.59 17.09 -9.86
C LEU A 136 -0.16 18.05 -8.75
N ALA A 137 -0.72 17.91 -7.55
CA ALA A 137 -0.35 18.66 -6.36
C ALA A 137 1.10 18.39 -5.94
N GLY A 138 1.59 17.14 -6.12
CA GLY A 138 3.00 16.79 -5.90
C GLY A 138 3.97 17.65 -6.74
N LYS A 139 3.66 17.85 -8.02
CA LYS A 139 4.48 18.61 -8.98
C LYS A 139 4.33 20.13 -8.84
N SER A 140 3.17 20.59 -8.38
CA SER A 140 2.88 22.02 -8.30
C SER A 140 3.62 22.70 -7.15
N GLN A 141 4.10 23.92 -7.39
CA GLN A 141 4.71 24.79 -6.36
C GLN A 141 3.66 25.41 -5.43
N LEU A 142 2.40 25.50 -5.88
CA LEU A 142 1.28 26.05 -5.11
C LEU A 142 0.97 25.21 -3.85
N PHE A 143 1.29 23.92 -3.88
CA PHE A 143 1.01 22.99 -2.79
C PHE A 143 2.23 22.73 -1.90
N THR A 144 3.28 23.56 -1.97
CA THR A 144 4.49 23.42 -1.14
C THR A 144 4.18 23.34 0.35
N LYS A 145 3.35 24.25 0.86
CA LYS A 145 2.91 24.23 2.28
C LYS A 145 2.26 22.91 2.67
N ILE A 146 1.39 22.37 1.82
CA ILE A 146 0.68 21.10 2.07
C ILE A 146 1.63 19.89 1.99
N LYS A 147 2.66 19.95 1.14
CA LYS A 147 3.66 18.88 1.00
C LYS A 147 4.55 18.71 2.22
N ASP A 148 4.78 19.80 2.95
CA ASP A 148 5.60 19.80 4.17
C ASP A 148 4.82 19.30 5.39
N GLU A 149 3.49 19.20 5.27
CA GLU A 149 2.65 18.68 6.33
C GLU A 149 2.90 17.20 6.62
N TRP A 150 2.73 16.85 7.89
CA TRP A 150 3.09 15.54 8.41
C TRP A 150 2.32 14.37 7.78
N TYR A 151 1.11 14.62 7.28
CA TYR A 151 0.21 13.61 6.71
C TYR A 151 0.48 13.31 5.24
N TRP A 152 1.08 14.26 4.50
CA TRP A 152 1.27 14.16 3.05
C TRP A 152 2.07 12.91 2.62
N PRO A 153 3.20 12.57 3.27
CA PRO A 153 3.94 11.36 2.92
C PRO A 153 3.13 10.09 3.07
N GLY A 154 2.27 10.01 4.10
CA GLY A 154 1.42 8.84 4.36
C GLY A 154 0.36 8.66 3.28
N ILE A 155 -0.39 9.73 2.96
CA ILE A 155 -1.39 9.72 1.88
C ILE A 155 -0.75 9.32 0.55
N ALA A 156 0.41 9.90 0.22
CA ALA A 156 1.12 9.58 -1.02
C ALA A 156 1.55 8.10 -1.10
N ILE A 157 2.09 7.54 -0.01
CA ILE A 157 2.49 6.13 0.03
C ILE A 157 1.27 5.22 -0.12
N THR A 158 0.16 5.51 0.55
CA THR A 158 -1.06 4.72 0.45
C THR A 158 -1.62 4.72 -0.96
N VAL A 159 -1.64 5.88 -1.62
CA VAL A 159 -2.11 6.02 -3.00
C VAL A 159 -1.19 5.29 -3.99
N ASP A 160 0.13 5.43 -3.84
CA ASP A 160 1.10 4.72 -4.69
C ASP A 160 1.01 3.20 -4.52
N SER A 161 0.82 2.73 -3.27
CA SER A 161 0.69 1.30 -2.97
C SER A 161 -0.68 0.74 -3.38
N GLY A 162 -1.73 1.57 -3.35
CA GLY A 162 -3.05 1.23 -3.87
C GLY A 162 -3.02 0.98 -5.37
N LEU A 163 -2.20 1.71 -6.14
CA LEU A 163 -2.05 1.45 -7.57
C LEU A 163 -1.42 0.07 -7.82
N VAL A 164 -0.39 -0.28 -7.05
CA VAL A 164 0.24 -1.62 -7.09
C VAL A 164 -0.78 -2.70 -6.71
N ALA A 165 -1.59 -2.47 -5.67
CA ALA A 165 -2.64 -3.38 -5.26
C ALA A 165 -3.71 -3.58 -6.33
N LEU A 166 -4.11 -2.52 -7.02
CA LEU A 166 -5.08 -2.60 -8.11
C LEU A 166 -4.60 -3.47 -9.28
N LEU A 167 -3.30 -3.41 -9.58
CA LEU A 167 -2.71 -4.12 -10.72
C LEU A 167 -2.34 -5.56 -10.42
N ILE A 168 -1.87 -5.85 -9.20
CA ILE A 168 -1.27 -7.15 -8.86
C ILE A 168 -2.24 -8.05 -8.08
N ASN A 169 -3.22 -7.49 -7.38
CA ASN A 169 -4.11 -8.27 -6.53
C ASN A 169 -5.34 -8.80 -7.28
N ASP A 170 -5.67 -10.07 -7.03
CA ASP A 170 -6.85 -10.74 -7.58
C ASP A 170 -8.16 -10.04 -7.20
N SER A 171 -8.20 -9.26 -6.10
CA SER A 171 -9.32 -8.41 -5.71
C SER A 171 -8.91 -6.95 -5.53
N GLY A 172 -7.97 -6.48 -6.37
CA GLY A 172 -7.30 -5.19 -6.22
C GLY A 172 -8.22 -4.00 -5.98
N ILE A 173 -9.41 -4.01 -6.57
CA ILE A 173 -10.40 -2.94 -6.36
C ILE A 173 -10.97 -2.89 -4.94
N ILE A 174 -11.17 -4.05 -4.29
CA ILE A 174 -11.62 -4.15 -2.90
C ILE A 174 -10.51 -3.67 -1.97
N VAL A 175 -9.27 -4.08 -2.24
CA VAL A 175 -8.09 -3.66 -1.46
C VAL A 175 -7.87 -2.16 -1.56
N VAL A 176 -7.98 -1.59 -2.75
CA VAL A 176 -7.96 -0.13 -2.95
C VAL A 176 -9.04 0.55 -2.13
N GLY A 177 -10.26 0.01 -2.06
CA GLY A 177 -11.32 0.57 -1.24
C GLY A 177 -10.97 0.63 0.24
N THR A 178 -10.38 -0.44 0.77
CA THR A 178 -9.90 -0.44 2.16
C THR A 178 -8.75 0.53 2.38
N LEU A 179 -7.82 0.65 1.41
CA LEU A 179 -6.71 1.59 1.48
C LEU A 179 -7.16 3.05 1.42
N LEU A 180 -8.25 3.35 0.70
CA LEU A 180 -8.83 4.69 0.60
C LEU A 180 -9.43 5.20 1.92
N LEU A 181 -9.77 4.33 2.86
CA LEU A 181 -10.29 4.76 4.16
C LEU A 181 -9.29 5.65 4.90
N TYR A 182 -8.00 5.29 4.90
CA TYR A 182 -6.97 6.07 5.56
C TYR A 182 -6.87 7.52 5.05
N PRO A 183 -6.62 7.79 3.75
CA PRO A 183 -6.51 9.16 3.26
C PRO A 183 -7.84 9.92 3.36
N LEU A 184 -8.99 9.25 3.16
CA LEU A 184 -10.29 9.91 3.24
C LEU A 184 -10.60 10.39 4.67
N ILE A 185 -10.46 9.51 5.66
CA ILE A 185 -10.68 9.86 7.08
C ILE A 185 -9.72 10.97 7.51
N LEU A 186 -8.45 10.89 7.08
CA LEU A 186 -7.44 11.88 7.43
C LEU A 186 -7.73 13.26 6.82
N LEU A 187 -8.16 13.31 5.55
CA LEU A 187 -8.57 14.56 4.90
C LEU A 187 -9.82 15.16 5.56
N LEU A 188 -10.80 14.33 5.92
CA LEU A 188 -12.00 14.78 6.66
C LEU A 188 -11.63 15.35 8.04
N TYR A 189 -10.72 14.69 8.76
CA TYR A 189 -10.20 15.19 10.03
C TYR A 189 -9.54 16.57 9.88
N ILE A 190 -8.68 16.74 8.87
CA ILE A 190 -8.01 18.01 8.62
C ILE A 190 -9.02 19.11 8.30
N LEU A 191 -9.98 18.84 7.40
CA LEU A 191 -11.01 19.80 7.04
C LEU A 191 -11.82 20.24 8.26
N GLY A 192 -12.30 19.28 9.07
CA GLY A 192 -13.07 19.59 10.29
C GLY A 192 -12.26 20.43 11.29
N THR A 193 -10.96 20.16 11.45
CA THR A 193 -10.12 20.97 12.36
C THR A 193 -9.88 22.39 11.82
N GLN A 194 -9.84 22.59 10.50
CA GLN A 194 -9.69 23.92 9.91
C GLN A 194 -10.97 24.74 10.08
N GLU A 195 -12.14 24.14 9.84
CA GLU A 195 -13.43 24.80 10.05
C GLU A 195 -13.62 25.24 11.49
N MET A 196 -13.30 24.37 12.46
CA MET A 196 -13.37 24.72 13.88
C MET A 196 -12.42 25.87 14.23
N LYS A 197 -11.19 25.88 13.71
CA LYS A 197 -10.24 26.98 13.93
C LYS A 197 -10.76 28.31 13.39
N ASN A 198 -11.35 28.30 12.19
CA ASN A 198 -11.93 29.49 11.57
C ASN A 198 -13.13 30.01 12.37
N LEU A 199 -14.01 29.11 12.84
CA LEU A 199 -15.16 29.48 13.66
C LEU A 199 -14.73 30.14 14.98
N PHE A 200 -13.71 29.59 15.66
CA PHE A 200 -13.17 30.18 16.88
C PHE A 200 -12.45 31.51 16.65
N SER A 201 -11.79 31.71 15.51
CA SER A 201 -11.20 33.01 15.19
C SER A 201 -12.28 34.07 14.95
N ASP A 202 -13.37 33.70 14.28
CA ASP A 202 -14.47 34.62 14.00
C ASP A 202 -15.19 35.03 15.29
N LEU A 203 -15.50 34.08 16.19
CA LEU A 203 -16.09 34.36 17.50
C LEU A 203 -15.20 35.25 18.38
N ARG A 204 -13.87 35.08 18.30
CA ARG A 204 -12.92 35.93 19.04
C ARG A 204 -12.90 37.36 18.48
N ASN A 205 -13.02 37.52 17.16
CA ASN A 205 -13.05 38.83 16.51
C ASN A 205 -14.38 39.57 16.75
N CYS A 206 -15.48 38.87 17.06
CA CYS A 206 -16.75 39.50 17.44
C CYS A 206 -16.79 40.00 18.89
N HIS A 207 -15.90 39.51 19.76
CA HIS A 207 -15.85 39.89 21.19
C HIS A 207 -14.83 40.99 21.51
N ASN A 208 -14.02 41.42 20.53
CA ASN A 208 -13.10 42.54 20.61
C ASN A 208 -13.64 43.73 19.80
#